data_AF-A0A8J3LX27-F1
#
_entry.id   AF-A0A8J3LX27-F1
#
_cell.length_a   1.000
_cell.length_b   1.000
_cell.length_c   1.000
_cell.angle_alpha   90.00
_cell.angle_beta   90.00
_cell.angle_gamma   90.00
#
_symmetry.space_group_name_H-M   'P 1'
#
loop_
_entity.id
_entity.type
_entity.pdbx_description
1 polymer ?
#
loop_
_entity_poly.entity_id
_entity_poly.type
_entity_poly.pdbx_seq_one_letter_code
_entity_poly.pdbx_strand_id
1 'polypeptide(L)'
;MTHQPDDAVDVLRAVWAAEGQRSEDLDEVGGSTKPCRNMKDVSFDGMAESGSDLRVAWRERLRREGKLRPSGSSIRDLVLGPAETP
;
A
#
# COMPACT_ATOMS: atom_id res chain seq x y z
N MET A 1 15.79 -8.16 28.38
CA MET A 1 14.94 -6.96 28.29
C MET A 1 13.55 -7.43 27.92
N THR A 2 12.60 -7.35 28.85
CA THR A 2 11.19 -7.68 28.59
C THR A 2 10.55 -6.47 27.93
N HIS A 3 10.31 -6.53 26.62
CA HIS A 3 9.59 -5.47 25.91
C HIS A 3 8.17 -5.39 26.47
N GLN A 4 7.87 -4.29 27.16
CA GLN A 4 6.56 -4.08 27.75
C GLN A 4 5.60 -3.63 26.64
N PRO A 5 4.31 -4.03 26.66
CA PRO A 5 3.33 -3.57 25.67
C PRO A 5 3.25 -2.04 25.54
N ASP A 6 3.56 -1.31 26.61
CA ASP A 6 3.60 0.16 26.61
C ASP A 6 4.67 0.71 25.66
N ASP A 7 5.84 0.08 25.59
CA ASP A 7 6.93 0.49 24.69
C ASP A 7 6.49 0.42 23.22
N ALA A 8 5.74 -0.63 22.85
CA ALA A 8 5.27 -0.81 21.48
C ALA A 8 4.24 0.26 21.09
N VAL A 9 3.35 0.62 22.01
CA VAL A 9 2.34 1.67 21.77
C VAL A 9 3.01 3.04 21.67
N ASP A 10 4.02 3.32 22.48
CA ASP A 10 4.73 4.59 22.44
C ASP A 10 5.56 4.75 21.15
N VAL A 11 6.16 3.66 20.66
CA VAL A 11 6.78 3.64 19.32
C VAL A 11 5.75 3.92 18.23
N LEU A 12 4.57 3.28 18.27
CA LEU A 12 3.53 3.51 17.28
C LEU A 12 3.02 4.96 17.30
N ARG A 13 2.86 5.56 18.48
CA ARG A 13 2.50 6.98 18.63
C ARG A 13 3.58 7.90 18.09
N ALA A 14 4.86 7.59 18.36
CA ALA A 14 5.98 8.35 17.84
C ALA A 14 6.07 8.29 16.30
N VAL A 15 5.83 7.11 15.71
CA VAL A 15 5.76 6.94 14.25
C VAL A 15 4.59 7.73 13.66
N TRP A 16 3.44 7.73 14.33
CA TRP A 16 2.25 8.45 13.86
C TRP A 16 2.37 9.98 13.98
N ALA A 17 3.08 10.46 15.01
CA ALA A 17 3.35 11.88 15.22
C ALA A 17 4.58 12.39 14.45
N ALA A 18 5.28 11.52 13.72
CA ALA A 18 6.42 11.90 12.92
C ALA A 18 5.96 12.77 11.74
N GLU A 19 6.48 14.00 11.68
CA GLU A 19 6.27 14.93 10.58
C GLU A 19 7.62 15.35 9.99
N GLY A 20 7.60 15.80 8.73
CA GLY A 20 8.77 16.37 8.06
C GLY A 20 9.68 15.37 7.32
N GLN A 21 9.38 14.07 7.36
CA GLN A 21 10.04 13.09 6.48
C GLN A 21 9.50 13.27 5.06
N ARG A 22 10.37 13.70 4.13
CA ARG A 22 10.04 13.81 2.71
C ARG A 22 10.46 12.53 1.99
N SER A 23 9.83 12.24 0.86
CA SER A 23 10.25 11.12 -0.01
C SER A 23 11.72 11.21 -0.42
N GLU A 24 12.25 12.43 -0.48
CA GLU A 24 13.65 12.76 -0.76
C GLU A 24 14.61 12.23 0.33
N ASP A 25 14.17 12.16 1.58
CA ASP A 25 14.98 11.66 2.70
C ASP A 25 15.13 10.12 2.64
N LEU A 26 14.23 9.45 1.92
CA LEU A 26 14.30 8.00 1.68
C LEU A 26 15.36 7.64 0.64
N ASP A 27 15.71 8.56 -0.27
CA ASP A 27 16.79 8.34 -1.24
C ASP A 27 18.16 8.36 -0.55
N GLU A 28 18.32 9.18 0.50
CA GLU A 28 19.55 9.25 1.29
C GLU A 28 19.71 8.05 2.24
N VAL A 29 18.62 7.57 2.85
CA VAL A 29 18.60 6.38 3.73
C VAL A 29 18.57 5.06 2.92
N GLY A 30 18.09 5.10 1.68
CA GLY A 30 18.03 3.98 0.73
C GLY A 30 19.39 3.58 0.13
N GLY A 31 20.49 4.18 0.59
CA GLY A 31 21.87 3.95 0.14
C GLY A 31 22.46 2.55 0.37
N SER A 32 21.66 1.52 0.66
CA SER A 32 22.09 0.15 0.34
C SER A 32 21.98 -0.03 -1.18
N THR A 33 23.05 0.31 -1.88
CA THR A 33 23.31 0.06 -3.32
C THR A 33 23.24 -1.42 -3.73
N LYS A 34 22.91 -2.33 -2.82
CA LYS A 34 22.53 -3.69 -3.18
C LYS A 34 21.09 -3.61 -3.70
N PRO A 35 20.84 -3.75 -5.02
CA PRO A 35 19.49 -4.03 -5.49
C PRO A 35 18.97 -5.18 -4.64
N CYS A 36 17.74 -5.06 -4.13
CA CYS A 36 17.07 -6.13 -3.40
C CYS A 36 17.04 -7.35 -4.33
N ARG A 37 18.08 -8.17 -4.25
CA ARG A 37 18.46 -9.14 -5.29
C ARG A 37 17.48 -10.30 -5.39
N ASN A 38 16.49 -10.32 -4.49
CA ASN A 38 15.46 -11.32 -4.37
C ASN A 38 14.05 -10.76 -4.63
N MET A 39 13.90 -9.79 -5.53
CA MET A 39 12.60 -9.38 -6.09
C MET A 39 12.14 -10.26 -7.26
N LYS A 40 12.92 -11.28 -7.66
CA LYS A 40 12.57 -12.18 -8.78
C LYS A 40 11.21 -12.87 -8.61
N ASP A 41 10.76 -13.04 -7.36
CA ASP A 41 9.49 -13.67 -7.01
C ASP A 41 8.40 -12.63 -6.64
N VAL A 42 8.72 -11.33 -6.74
CA VAL A 42 7.80 -10.22 -6.45
C VAL A 42 7.45 -9.55 -7.77
N SER A 43 6.48 -10.13 -8.48
CA SER A 43 5.93 -9.57 -9.71
C SER A 43 4.41 -9.70 -9.74
N PHE A 44 3.77 -9.08 -10.73
CA PHE A 44 2.35 -9.29 -11.03
C PHE A 44 2.13 -10.39 -12.07
N ASP A 45 3.15 -11.22 -12.33
CA ASP A 45 3.05 -12.29 -13.31
C ASP A 45 1.98 -13.31 -12.90
N GLY A 46 1.21 -13.79 -13.87
CA GLY A 46 0.08 -14.68 -13.63
C GLY A 46 -1.18 -14.00 -13.07
N MET A 47 -1.14 -12.70 -12.74
CA MET A 47 -2.34 -11.92 -12.38
C MET A 47 -3.11 -11.42 -13.61
N ALA A 48 -2.46 -11.37 -14.77
CA ALA A 48 -3.03 -10.99 -16.06
C ALA A 48 -2.34 -11.78 -17.19
N GLU A 49 -3.02 -11.95 -18.32
CA GLU A 49 -2.39 -12.53 -19.52
C GLU A 49 -1.32 -11.58 -20.05
N SER A 50 -0.25 -12.14 -20.63
CA SER A 50 0.85 -11.36 -21.20
C SER A 50 0.36 -10.35 -22.24
N GLY A 51 0.62 -9.06 -22.01
CA GLY A 51 0.18 -7.97 -22.90
C GLY A 51 -1.23 -7.44 -22.62
N SER A 52 -1.95 -7.99 -21.65
CA SER A 52 -3.25 -7.46 -21.20
C SER A 52 -3.10 -6.39 -20.12
N ASP A 53 -4.10 -5.52 -20.00
CA ASP A 53 -4.13 -4.49 -18.96
C ASP A 53 -4.36 -5.12 -17.57
N LEU A 54 -3.35 -5.00 -16.70
CA LEU A 54 -3.37 -5.54 -15.35
C LEU A 54 -4.54 -5.00 -14.50
N ARG A 55 -4.92 -3.74 -14.66
CA ARG A 55 -6.02 -3.13 -13.89
C ARG A 55 -7.36 -3.73 -14.31
N VAL A 56 -7.53 -3.97 -15.62
CA VAL A 56 -8.74 -4.62 -16.14
C VAL A 56 -8.84 -6.06 -15.64
N ALA A 57 -7.75 -6.83 -15.73
CA ALA A 57 -7.71 -8.21 -15.23
C ALA A 57 -8.04 -8.30 -13.73
N TRP A 58 -7.47 -7.40 -12.92
CA TRP A 58 -7.77 -7.30 -11.49
C TRP A 58 -9.22 -6.94 -11.21
N ARG A 59 -9.79 -5.98 -11.95
CA ARG A 59 -11.19 -5.58 -11.78
C ARG A 59 -12.15 -6.72 -12.13
N GLU A 60 -11.87 -7.46 -13.19
CA GLU A 60 -12.65 -8.66 -13.55
C GLU A 60 -12.54 -9.75 -12.49
N ARG A 61 -11.35 -9.96 -11.93
CA ARG A 61 -11.15 -10.89 -10.81
C ARG A 61 -11.97 -10.46 -9.59
N LEU A 62 -11.90 -9.19 -9.19
CA LEU A 62 -12.67 -8.67 -8.06
C LEU A 62 -14.18 -8.77 -8.30
N ARG A 63 -14.63 -8.56 -9.53
CA ARG A 63 -16.03 -8.76 -9.92
C ARG A 63 -16.44 -10.22 -9.75
N ARG A 64 -15.65 -11.16 -10.27
CA ARG A 64 -15.89 -12.61 -10.15
C ARG A 64 -15.94 -13.07 -8.70
N GLU A 65 -15.09 -12.52 -7.85
CA GLU A 65 -15.04 -12.83 -6.42
C GLU A 65 -16.11 -12.10 -5.58
N GLY A 66 -16.95 -11.25 -6.20
CA GLY A 66 -17.96 -10.45 -5.49
C GLY A 66 -17.38 -9.35 -4.59
N LYS A 67 -16.08 -9.07 -4.73
CA LYS A 67 -15.34 -8.05 -3.96
C LYS A 67 -15.41 -6.67 -4.60
N LEU A 68 -15.77 -6.61 -5.88
CA LEU A 68 -16.01 -5.36 -6.57
C LEU A 68 -17.36 -4.79 -6.10
N ARG A 69 -17.33 -3.69 -5.34
CA ARG A 69 -18.54 -2.95 -4.99
C ARG A 69 -19.04 -2.19 -6.23
N PRO A 70 -20.25 -2.47 -6.74
CA PRO A 70 -20.80 -1.79 -7.93
C PRO A 70 -21.05 -0.29 -7.69
N SER A 71 -21.32 0.08 -6.43
CA SER A 71 -21.59 1.45 -5.99
C SER A 71 -20.35 2.34 -5.94
N GLY A 72 -19.17 1.83 -6.32
CA GLY A 72 -18.02 2.67 -6.67
C GLY A 72 -17.45 3.51 -5.53
N SER A 73 -17.61 3.11 -4.27
CA SER A 73 -16.86 3.73 -3.17
C SER A 73 -15.39 3.39 -3.38
N SER A 74 -14.59 4.37 -3.76
CA SER A 74 -13.15 4.20 -3.88
C SER A 74 -12.56 3.98 -2.47
N ILE A 75 -11.36 3.43 -2.39
CA ILE A 75 -10.62 3.36 -1.11
C ILE A 75 -10.48 4.77 -0.51
N ARG A 76 -10.37 5.79 -1.36
CA ARG A 76 -10.38 7.19 -0.93
C ARG A 76 -11.67 7.55 -0.21
N ASP A 77 -12.84 7.20 -0.74
CA ASP A 77 -14.13 7.50 -0.10
C ASP A 77 -14.33 6.72 1.20
N LEU A 78 -13.73 5.54 1.31
CA LEU A 78 -13.70 4.78 2.57
C LEU A 78 -12.84 5.46 3.64
N VAL A 79 -11.68 6.01 3.24
CA VAL A 79 -10.69 6.59 4.17
C VAL A 79 -11.00 8.05 4.52
N LEU A 80 -11.43 8.84 3.55
CA LEU A 80 -11.68 10.27 3.68
C LEU A 80 -13.16 10.61 3.88
N GLY A 81 -14.04 9.61 3.78
CA GLY A 81 -15.48 9.84 3.65
C GLY A 81 -15.86 10.31 2.24
N PRO A 82 -17.17 10.40 1.94
CA PRO A 82 -17.65 10.94 0.67
C PRO A 82 -17.16 12.39 0.52
N ALA A 83 -16.69 12.75 -0.68
CA ALA A 83 -16.35 14.14 -0.98
C ALA A 83 -17.59 15.03 -0.75
N GLU A 84 -17.48 16.05 0.11
CA GLU A 84 -18.51 17.08 0.21
C GLU A 84 -18.73 17.67 -1.17
N THR A 85 -19.95 17.52 -1.67
CA THR A 85 -20.36 18.13 -2.93
C THR A 85 -20.64 19.61 -2.63
N PRO A 86 -20.06 20.56 -3.38
CA PRO A 86 -20.29 21.99 -3.15
C PRO A 86 -21.75 22.40 -3.38
#